data_AF-A0A7D3XYU7-F1
#
_entry.id   AF-A0A7D3XYU7-F1
#
_cell.length_a   1.000
_cell.length_b   1.000
_cell.length_c   1.000
_cell.angle_alpha   90.00
_cell.angle_beta   90.00
_cell.angle_gamma   90.00
#
_symmetry.space_group_name_H-M   'P 1'
#
loop_
_entity.id
_entity.type
_entity.pdbx_description
1 polymer ?
#
loop_
_entity_poly.entity_id
_entity_poly.type
_entity_poly.pdbx_seq_one_letter_code
_entity_poly.pdbx_strand_id
1 'polypeptide(L)'
;MDELEFALETIDGQRFEDFSMAFLREEGYEVHESGGAGADGGWDARIELGERNGIAHASKRKDWKRKLRDDAEKVEQLEENRDEEYDLLLFVTNQRVTGQQELEMEDEIQSEYGWRLKLLHRDNILGELRQNHQQLAEKYLDADLQRDSDHIEEIEELVQDRLKQIRNRDGDASEIKSGPAVVLHIIPNGIFSKRKVKSAGKIPDPPILYERHSYPETRGKSTIAYGNHLGSDEKHSYGLFQNDGLYESVSTSAIIAGNGGDQWIRGAIQSGAGIGLDAHIVLTTRDVVSKLAKMGFSGSAFVFLSFLDASEVKLDRPNQGRGIRLSHPSTFGTDFYTTEYGTVQIRSEEVIGDLEPILSEIWRQFGHEAGTENIENGKWDRGSYTVNGDTLLEEGDR
;
A
#
# COMPACT_ATOMS: atom_id res chain seq x y z
N MET A 1 7.82 -1.34 5.83
CA MET A 1 8.69 -2.25 5.07
C MET A 1 7.88 -2.78 3.93
N ASP A 2 8.15 -2.29 2.73
CA ASP A 2 7.48 -2.73 1.52
C ASP A 2 7.93 -4.13 1.07
N GLU A 3 7.22 -4.69 0.09
CA GLU A 3 7.43 -6.05 -0.41
C GLU A 3 8.86 -6.27 -0.91
N LEU A 4 9.42 -5.31 -1.64
CA LEU A 4 10.77 -5.36 -2.15
C LEU A 4 11.81 -5.38 -1.01
N GLU A 5 11.64 -4.51 -0.01
CA GLU A 5 12.50 -4.46 1.16
C GLU A 5 12.43 -5.76 1.98
N PHE A 6 11.23 -6.32 2.16
CA PHE A 6 11.04 -7.59 2.85
C PHE A 6 11.65 -8.76 2.07
N ALA A 7 11.48 -8.80 0.75
CA ALA A 7 12.03 -9.83 -0.11
C ALA A 7 13.57 -9.80 -0.08
N LEU A 8 14.18 -8.61 -0.18
CA LEU A 8 15.62 -8.44 -0.08
C LEU A 8 16.16 -8.78 1.32
N GLU A 9 15.39 -8.56 2.39
CA GLU A 9 15.79 -8.96 3.74
C GLU A 9 15.80 -10.49 3.90
N THR A 10 14.80 -11.16 3.32
CA THR A 10 14.52 -12.58 3.57
C THR A 10 15.06 -13.55 2.52
N ILE A 11 15.55 -13.05 1.38
CA ILE A 11 16.22 -13.82 0.31
C ILE A 11 17.21 -14.84 0.87
N ASP A 12 17.29 -16.08 0.38
CA ASP A 12 18.28 -17.04 0.89
C ASP A 12 19.71 -16.72 0.41
N GLY A 13 20.71 -17.38 1.00
CA GLY A 13 22.13 -17.10 0.72
C GLY A 13 22.49 -17.29 -0.75
N GLN A 14 22.16 -18.46 -1.32
CA GLN A 14 22.48 -18.76 -2.71
C GLN A 14 21.79 -17.80 -3.67
N ARG A 15 20.49 -17.52 -3.46
CA ARG A 15 19.77 -16.55 -4.28
C ARG A 15 20.34 -15.14 -4.18
N PHE A 16 20.84 -14.74 -3.01
CA PHE A 16 21.44 -13.42 -2.83
C PHE A 16 22.75 -13.28 -3.60
N GLU A 17 23.53 -14.36 -3.71
CA GLU A 17 24.73 -14.40 -4.54
C GLU A 17 24.36 -14.30 -6.03
N ASP A 18 23.39 -15.10 -6.47
CA ASP A 18 22.89 -15.06 -7.86
C ASP A 18 22.33 -13.68 -8.23
N PHE A 19 21.63 -13.05 -7.29
CA PHE A 19 21.15 -11.68 -7.39
C PHE A 19 22.30 -10.68 -7.49
N SER A 20 23.30 -10.77 -6.59
CA SER A 20 24.42 -9.83 -6.54
C SER A 20 25.24 -9.86 -7.83
N MET A 21 25.42 -11.03 -8.44
CA MET A 21 26.03 -11.17 -9.76
C MET A 21 25.27 -10.41 -10.84
N ALA A 22 23.95 -10.63 -10.90
CA ALA A 22 23.11 -9.98 -11.90
C ALA A 22 23.07 -8.46 -11.69
N PHE A 23 22.97 -8.04 -10.43
CA PHE A 23 23.00 -6.63 -10.04
C PHE A 23 24.29 -5.93 -10.48
N LEU A 24 25.45 -6.53 -10.22
CA LEU A 24 26.73 -5.97 -10.65
C LEU A 24 26.86 -5.89 -12.16
N ARG A 25 26.34 -6.88 -12.91
CA ARG A 25 26.34 -6.82 -14.38
C ARG A 25 25.49 -5.67 -14.91
N GLU A 26 24.32 -5.43 -14.32
CA GLU A 26 23.46 -4.29 -14.69
C GLU A 26 24.06 -2.94 -14.29
N GLU A 27 24.85 -2.90 -13.21
CA GLU A 27 25.65 -1.73 -12.81
C GLU A 27 26.88 -1.47 -13.72
N GLY A 28 27.06 -2.29 -14.76
CA GLY A 28 28.11 -2.11 -15.78
C GLY A 28 29.43 -2.80 -15.48
N TYR A 29 29.48 -3.71 -14.49
CA TYR A 29 30.68 -4.50 -14.20
C TYR A 29 30.73 -5.77 -15.06
N GLU A 30 31.90 -6.10 -15.59
CA GLU A 30 32.15 -7.43 -16.16
C GLU A 30 32.47 -8.40 -15.03
N VAL A 31 31.56 -9.35 -14.78
CA VAL A 31 31.66 -10.28 -13.63
C VAL A 31 32.11 -11.66 -14.12
N HIS A 32 33.33 -12.04 -13.73
CA HIS A 32 33.92 -13.35 -13.98
C HIS A 32 33.84 -14.22 -12.72
N GLU A 33 33.07 -15.30 -12.81
CA GLU A 33 33.01 -16.30 -11.74
C GLU A 33 34.38 -16.94 -11.55
N SER A 34 35.02 -16.68 -10.41
CA SER A 34 36.19 -17.45 -9.99
C SER A 34 35.71 -18.86 -9.64
N GLY A 35 35.81 -19.77 -10.59
CA GLY A 35 35.38 -21.16 -10.42
C GLY A 35 35.94 -21.79 -9.16
N GLY A 36 35.05 -22.07 -8.21
CA GLY A 36 35.34 -22.81 -7.00
C GLY A 36 34.29 -22.55 -5.94
N ALA A 37 33.28 -23.41 -5.85
CA ALA A 37 32.46 -23.53 -4.65
C ALA A 37 33.38 -23.84 -3.46
N GLY A 38 33.78 -22.80 -2.73
CA GLY A 38 34.49 -22.94 -1.47
C GLY A 38 33.64 -23.70 -0.47
N ALA A 39 34.26 -24.47 0.42
CA ALA A 39 33.59 -25.27 1.44
C ALA A 39 32.74 -24.43 2.42
N ASP A 40 32.84 -23.10 2.39
CA ASP A 40 32.13 -22.14 3.21
C ASP A 40 30.88 -21.52 2.55
N GLY A 41 30.65 -21.77 1.26
CA GLY A 41 29.46 -21.28 0.54
C GLY A 41 29.41 -19.75 0.44
N GLY A 42 30.56 -19.10 0.33
CA GLY A 42 30.66 -17.67 0.01
C GLY A 42 30.97 -17.46 -1.48
N TRP A 43 30.27 -16.52 -2.10
CA TRP A 43 30.54 -16.06 -3.45
C TRP A 43 31.65 -15.01 -3.51
N ASP A 44 32.68 -15.30 -4.31
CA ASP A 44 33.76 -14.41 -4.67
C ASP A 44 33.81 -14.33 -6.21
N ALA A 45 33.85 -13.13 -6.78
CA ALA A 45 34.00 -12.95 -8.22
C ALA A 45 35.04 -11.90 -8.56
N ARG A 46 35.79 -12.15 -9.64
CA ARG A 46 36.61 -11.12 -10.27
C ARG A 46 35.71 -10.19 -11.06
N ILE A 47 35.98 -8.90 -10.94
CA ILE A 47 35.21 -7.85 -11.60
C ILE A 47 36.13 -6.92 -12.36
N GLU A 48 35.65 -6.43 -13.48
CA GLU A 48 36.31 -5.37 -14.25
C GLU A 48 35.34 -4.21 -14.46
N LEU A 49 35.82 -2.97 -14.30
CA LEU A 49 35.08 -1.75 -14.63
C LEU A 49 35.98 -0.82 -15.46
N GLY A 50 35.85 -0.92 -16.78
CA GLY A 50 36.77 -0.25 -17.70
C GLY A 50 38.17 -0.85 -17.59
N GLU A 51 39.17 -0.04 -17.26
CA GLU A 51 40.57 -0.51 -17.07
C GLU A 51 40.88 -0.94 -15.63
N ARG A 52 39.89 -0.90 -14.71
CA ARG A 52 40.10 -1.23 -13.30
C ARG A 52 39.73 -2.68 -13.02
N ASN A 53 40.68 -3.39 -12.42
CA ASN A 53 40.46 -4.74 -11.92
C ASN A 53 40.06 -4.69 -10.45
N GLY A 54 39.15 -5.59 -10.06
CA GLY A 54 38.73 -5.69 -8.68
C GLY A 54 38.19 -7.05 -8.34
N ILE A 55 37.77 -7.16 -7.08
CA ILE A 55 37.11 -8.34 -6.56
C ILE A 55 35.79 -7.95 -5.88
N ALA A 56 34.78 -8.77 -6.07
CA ALA A 56 33.46 -8.60 -5.49
C ALA A 56 33.13 -9.74 -4.53
N HIS A 57 32.60 -9.37 -3.37
CA HIS A 57 32.05 -10.30 -2.38
C HIS A 57 30.61 -9.94 -2.05
N ALA A 58 29.80 -10.95 -1.74
CA ALA A 58 28.42 -10.77 -1.30
C ALA A 58 28.19 -11.38 0.09
N SER A 59 27.49 -10.68 0.97
CA SER A 59 27.14 -11.23 2.27
C SER A 59 25.81 -10.74 2.85
N LYS A 60 25.08 -11.69 3.45
CA LYS A 60 23.87 -11.45 4.25
C LYS A 60 24.11 -11.41 5.76
N ARG A 61 25.37 -11.52 6.20
CA ARG A 61 25.72 -11.63 7.61
C ARG A 61 25.39 -10.34 8.35
N LYS A 62 24.74 -10.44 9.52
CA LYS A 62 24.44 -9.27 10.37
C LYS A 62 25.73 -8.57 10.84
N ASP A 63 26.81 -9.33 10.98
CA ASP A 63 28.15 -8.85 11.30
C ASP A 63 28.96 -8.54 10.05
N TRP A 64 28.34 -7.88 9.07
CA TRP A 64 28.90 -7.60 7.74
C TRP A 64 30.27 -6.90 7.80
N LYS A 65 30.52 -6.00 8.76
CA LYS A 65 31.83 -5.34 8.93
C LYS A 65 32.97 -6.34 9.18
N ARG A 66 32.73 -7.35 10.01
CA ARG A 66 33.73 -8.40 10.28
C ARG A 66 33.95 -9.22 9.02
N LYS A 67 32.87 -9.59 8.33
CA LYS A 67 32.95 -10.36 7.10
C LYS A 67 33.71 -9.60 5.99
N LEU A 68 33.49 -8.30 5.84
CA LEU A 68 34.24 -7.46 4.92
C LEU A 68 35.76 -7.51 5.19
N ARG A 69 36.17 -7.43 6.46
CA ARG A 69 37.59 -7.56 6.85
C ARG A 69 38.14 -8.94 6.57
N ASP A 70 37.41 -9.98 6.98
CA ASP A 70 37.80 -11.38 6.73
C ASP A 70 37.98 -11.63 5.22
N ASP A 71 37.16 -10.99 4.38
CA ASP A 71 37.25 -11.09 2.92
C ASP A 71 38.42 -10.28 2.36
N ALA A 72 38.61 -9.04 2.82
CA ALA A 72 39.76 -8.23 2.45
C ALA A 72 41.10 -8.93 2.73
N GLU A 73 41.26 -9.53 3.92
CA GLU A 73 42.47 -10.30 4.27
C GLU A 73 42.69 -11.49 3.33
N LYS A 74 41.62 -12.17 2.89
CA LYS A 74 41.72 -13.25 1.90
C LYS A 74 42.13 -12.74 0.53
N VAL A 75 41.64 -11.58 0.13
CA VAL A 75 41.97 -10.95 -1.16
C VAL A 75 43.45 -10.60 -1.21
N GLU A 76 44.00 -10.03 -0.15
CA GLU A 76 45.44 -9.69 -0.04
C GLU A 76 46.29 -10.96 -0.20
N GLN A 77 45.92 -12.04 0.50
CA GLN A 77 46.57 -13.34 0.33
C GLN A 77 46.46 -13.86 -1.11
N LEU A 78 45.38 -13.58 -1.82
CA LEU A 78 45.22 -13.99 -3.21
C LEU A 78 46.09 -13.17 -4.16
N GLU A 79 46.23 -11.85 -3.96
CA GLU A 79 47.15 -10.99 -4.70
C GLU A 79 48.59 -11.51 -4.57
N GLU A 80 49.04 -11.75 -3.34
CA GLU A 80 50.38 -12.27 -3.06
C GLU A 80 50.65 -13.63 -3.73
N ASN A 81 49.64 -14.51 -3.75
CA ASN A 81 49.78 -15.85 -4.32
C ASN A 81 49.69 -15.89 -5.85
N ARG A 82 49.02 -14.92 -6.47
CA ARG A 82 48.72 -14.91 -7.91
C ARG A 82 49.50 -13.86 -8.70
N ASP A 83 50.24 -12.98 -8.03
CA ASP A 83 50.96 -11.85 -8.64
C ASP A 83 50.01 -10.97 -9.49
N GLU A 84 48.82 -10.73 -8.93
CA GLU A 84 47.79 -9.87 -9.50
C GLU A 84 47.55 -8.68 -8.56
N GLU A 85 47.37 -7.48 -9.11
CA GLU A 85 47.03 -6.27 -8.36
C GLU A 85 45.57 -5.87 -8.64
N TYR A 86 44.81 -5.61 -7.58
CA TYR A 86 43.45 -5.10 -7.63
C TYR A 86 43.42 -3.63 -7.19
N ASP A 87 42.54 -2.84 -7.81
CA ASP A 87 42.33 -1.43 -7.48
C ASP A 87 41.02 -1.21 -6.71
N LEU A 88 40.12 -2.20 -6.75
CA LEU A 88 38.73 -2.07 -6.32
C LEU A 88 38.27 -3.31 -5.54
N LEU A 89 37.67 -3.06 -4.37
CA LEU A 89 36.92 -4.03 -3.61
C LEU A 89 35.44 -3.66 -3.64
N LEU A 90 34.59 -4.53 -4.19
CA LEU A 90 33.13 -4.41 -4.12
C LEU A 90 32.58 -5.31 -3.02
N PHE A 91 31.74 -4.76 -2.16
CA PHE A 91 31.05 -5.53 -1.13
C PHE A 91 29.54 -5.31 -1.19
N VAL A 92 28.79 -6.36 -1.52
CA VAL A 92 27.34 -6.33 -1.65
C VAL A 92 26.69 -6.90 -0.40
N THR A 93 25.76 -6.17 0.21
CA THR A 93 25.07 -6.64 1.41
C THR A 93 23.60 -6.22 1.47
N ASN A 94 22.75 -7.11 2.00
CA ASN A 94 21.34 -6.80 2.26
C ASN A 94 21.11 -6.13 3.63
N GLN A 95 22.18 -5.83 4.36
CA GLN A 95 22.14 -5.10 5.62
C GLN A 95 22.03 -3.59 5.37
N ARG A 96 21.46 -2.86 6.33
CA ARG A 96 21.50 -1.39 6.33
C ARG A 96 22.88 -0.93 6.80
N VAL A 97 23.41 0.07 6.13
CA VAL A 97 24.69 0.71 6.46
C VAL A 97 24.44 2.21 6.54
N THR A 98 24.99 2.86 7.56
CA THR A 98 24.92 4.33 7.67
C THR A 98 26.07 4.97 6.91
N GLY A 99 25.89 6.19 6.42
CA GLY A 99 26.97 6.91 5.72
C GLY A 99 28.25 7.06 6.54
N GLN A 100 28.16 7.15 7.87
CA GLN A 100 29.36 7.12 8.73
C GLN A 100 30.07 5.76 8.67
N GLN A 101 29.32 4.65 8.71
CA GLN A 101 29.90 3.32 8.64
C GLN A 101 30.52 3.04 7.27
N GLU A 102 29.94 3.57 6.20
CA GLU A 102 30.48 3.49 4.84
C GLU A 102 31.85 4.19 4.77
N LEU A 103 31.90 5.47 5.15
CA LEU A 103 33.15 6.25 5.18
C LEU A 103 34.23 5.60 6.06
N GLU A 104 33.86 5.11 7.24
CA GLU A 104 34.79 4.41 8.13
C GLU A 104 35.43 3.18 7.46
N MET A 105 34.64 2.38 6.73
CA MET A 105 35.17 1.17 6.08
C MET A 105 35.91 1.50 4.78
N GLU A 106 35.51 2.54 4.06
CA GLU A 106 36.26 3.01 2.89
C GLU A 106 37.67 3.48 3.30
N ASP A 107 37.77 4.30 4.35
CA ASP A 107 39.04 4.78 4.87
C ASP A 107 39.92 3.63 5.40
N GLU A 108 39.32 2.66 6.10
CA GLU A 108 40.03 1.50 6.65
C GLU A 108 40.62 0.63 5.52
N ILE A 109 39.81 0.23 4.53
CA ILE A 109 40.27 -0.62 3.42
C ILE A 109 41.32 0.10 2.57
N GLN A 110 41.12 1.39 2.29
CA GLN A 110 42.08 2.19 1.52
C GLN A 110 43.41 2.37 2.25
N SER A 111 43.39 2.50 3.58
CA SER A 111 44.59 2.67 4.40
C SER A 111 45.36 1.37 4.60
N GLU A 112 44.67 0.25 4.75
CA GLU A 112 45.30 -1.04 5.04
C GLU A 112 45.78 -1.75 3.76
N TYR A 113 44.93 -1.79 2.73
CA TYR A 113 45.17 -2.59 1.53
C TYR A 113 45.43 -1.75 0.27
N GLY A 114 45.16 -0.44 0.31
CA GLY A 114 45.32 0.43 -0.85
C GLY A 114 44.19 0.37 -1.87
N TRP A 115 43.19 -0.50 -1.67
CA TRP A 115 42.05 -0.61 -2.57
C TRP A 115 40.99 0.45 -2.32
N ARG A 116 40.30 0.85 -3.39
CA ARG A 116 39.05 1.60 -3.25
C ARG A 116 37.93 0.63 -2.87
N LEU A 117 37.24 0.86 -1.75
CA LEU A 117 36.01 0.14 -1.43
C LEU A 117 34.81 0.79 -2.15
N LYS A 118 33.90 -0.01 -2.67
CA LYS A 118 32.52 0.42 -2.98
C LYS A 118 31.54 -0.53 -2.30
N LEU A 119 30.73 0.04 -1.41
CA LEU A 119 29.79 -0.69 -0.57
C LEU A 119 28.39 -0.58 -1.17
N LEU A 120 27.83 -1.72 -1.60
CA LEU A 120 26.48 -1.80 -2.17
C LEU A 120 25.55 -2.38 -1.12
N HIS A 121 24.95 -1.52 -0.31
CA HIS A 121 24.10 -1.92 0.81
C HIS A 121 22.61 -1.85 0.47
N ARG A 122 21.75 -2.26 1.42
CA ARG A 122 20.29 -2.37 1.23
C ARG A 122 19.69 -1.15 0.51
N ASP A 123 19.96 0.04 1.01
CA ASP A 123 19.30 1.25 0.48
C ASP A 123 19.78 1.59 -0.94
N ASN A 124 21.05 1.35 -1.32
CA ASN A 124 21.49 1.49 -2.72
C ASN A 124 20.76 0.48 -3.61
N ILE A 125 20.74 -0.79 -3.16
CA ILE A 125 20.10 -1.88 -3.91
C ILE A 125 18.62 -1.56 -4.15
N LEU A 126 17.88 -1.15 -3.11
CA LEU A 126 16.47 -0.80 -3.23
C LEU A 126 16.24 0.41 -4.13
N GLY A 127 17.12 1.42 -4.06
CA GLY A 127 17.06 2.59 -4.94
C GLY A 127 17.20 2.18 -6.41
N GLU A 128 18.23 1.39 -6.72
CA GLU A 128 18.52 0.95 -8.09
C GLU A 128 17.47 -0.01 -8.65
N LEU A 129 16.98 -0.96 -7.84
CA LEU A 129 15.92 -1.87 -8.27
C LEU A 129 14.61 -1.14 -8.62
N ARG A 130 14.30 -0.04 -7.94
CA ARG A 130 13.11 0.76 -8.23
C ARG A 130 13.26 1.60 -9.47
N GLN A 131 14.41 2.21 -9.66
CA GLN A 131 14.62 3.25 -10.67
C GLN A 131 15.08 2.66 -12.00
N ASN A 132 15.97 1.66 -11.96
CA ASN A 132 16.74 1.24 -13.14
C ASN A 132 16.59 -0.26 -13.43
N HIS A 133 16.49 -1.11 -12.40
CA HIS A 133 16.64 -2.57 -12.53
C HIS A 133 15.43 -3.38 -12.06
N GLN A 134 14.23 -2.95 -12.43
CA GLN A 134 12.95 -3.56 -12.01
C GLN A 134 12.84 -5.05 -12.36
N GLN A 135 13.44 -5.48 -13.47
CA GLN A 135 13.46 -6.88 -13.89
C GLN A 135 14.26 -7.78 -12.95
N LEU A 136 15.27 -7.25 -12.25
CA LEU A 136 16.02 -7.99 -11.25
C LEU A 136 15.19 -8.22 -9.99
N ALA A 137 14.35 -7.26 -9.62
CA ALA A 137 13.41 -7.40 -8.51
C ALA A 137 12.42 -8.54 -8.79
N GLU A 138 11.86 -8.61 -10.00
CA GLU A 138 10.93 -9.67 -10.37
C GLU A 138 11.63 -11.03 -10.39
N LYS A 139 12.78 -11.12 -11.08
CA LYS A 139 13.48 -12.39 -11.31
C LYS A 139 14.07 -13.02 -10.06
N TYR A 140 14.66 -12.22 -9.17
CA TYR A 140 15.41 -12.71 -8.01
C TYR A 140 14.70 -12.53 -6.68
N LEU A 141 13.84 -11.52 -6.58
CA LEU A 141 13.11 -11.19 -5.35
C LEU A 141 11.62 -11.56 -5.43
N ASP A 142 11.14 -12.04 -6.59
CA ASP A 142 9.70 -12.33 -6.83
C ASP A 142 8.85 -11.07 -6.57
N ALA A 143 9.46 -9.88 -6.71
CA ALA A 143 8.87 -8.58 -6.45
C ALA A 143 8.63 -7.89 -7.79
N ASP A 144 7.38 -7.90 -8.25
CA ASP A 144 7.02 -7.39 -9.56
C ASP A 144 6.76 -5.88 -9.51
N LEU A 145 7.75 -5.11 -9.98
CA LEU A 145 7.72 -3.64 -9.99
C LEU A 145 7.21 -3.05 -11.31
N GLN A 146 7.00 -3.88 -12.35
CA GLN A 146 6.43 -3.46 -13.65
C GLN A 146 4.91 -3.64 -13.73
N ARG A 147 4.32 -4.34 -12.75
CA ARG A 147 2.89 -4.68 -12.71
C ARG A 147 1.91 -3.58 -12.34
N ASP A 148 2.36 -2.42 -11.85
CA ASP A 148 1.40 -1.42 -11.34
C ASP A 148 0.45 -0.85 -12.42
N SER A 149 0.80 -0.87 -13.72
CA SER A 149 -0.10 -0.39 -14.80
C SER A 149 -1.04 -1.47 -15.37
N ASP A 150 -0.58 -2.71 -15.52
CA ASP A 150 -1.43 -3.79 -16.06
C ASP A 150 -2.39 -4.33 -14.98
N HIS A 151 -2.02 -4.21 -13.70
CA HIS A 151 -2.88 -4.64 -12.58
C HIS A 151 -3.97 -3.63 -12.28
N ILE A 152 -3.72 -2.33 -12.52
CA ILE A 152 -4.76 -1.35 -12.26
C ILE A 152 -5.91 -1.49 -13.25
N GLU A 153 -5.64 -1.78 -14.53
CA GLU A 153 -6.69 -2.05 -15.51
C GLU A 153 -7.54 -3.28 -15.09
N GLU A 154 -6.91 -4.37 -14.65
CA GLU A 154 -7.63 -5.55 -14.13
C GLU A 154 -8.45 -5.24 -12.86
N ILE A 155 -7.93 -4.37 -11.98
CA ILE A 155 -8.63 -3.94 -10.76
C ILE A 155 -9.80 -3.02 -11.11
N GLU A 156 -9.63 -2.11 -12.06
CA GLU A 156 -10.70 -1.24 -12.56
C GLU A 156 -11.80 -2.07 -13.23
N GLU A 157 -11.45 -3.05 -14.07
CA GLU A 157 -12.40 -4.00 -14.64
C GLU A 157 -13.18 -4.75 -13.54
N LEU A 158 -12.47 -5.24 -12.51
CA LEU A 158 -13.11 -5.88 -11.35
C LEU A 158 -14.09 -4.92 -10.65
N VAL A 159 -13.69 -3.67 -10.39
CA VAL A 159 -14.55 -2.65 -9.77
C VAL A 159 -15.78 -2.39 -10.63
N GLN A 160 -15.62 -2.22 -11.95
CA GLN A 160 -16.75 -1.99 -12.86
C GLN A 160 -17.72 -3.18 -12.89
N ASP A 161 -17.22 -4.41 -12.90
CA ASP A 161 -18.05 -5.61 -12.82
C ASP A 161 -18.82 -5.70 -11.49
N ARG A 162 -18.17 -5.36 -10.37
CA ARG A 162 -18.82 -5.28 -9.06
C ARG A 162 -19.89 -4.21 -9.01
N LEU A 163 -19.60 -3.00 -9.50
CA LEU A 163 -20.56 -1.88 -9.54
C LEU A 163 -21.76 -2.21 -10.42
N LYS A 164 -21.57 -2.92 -11.53
CA LYS A 164 -22.66 -3.41 -12.38
C LYS A 164 -23.58 -4.37 -11.63
N GLN A 165 -23.03 -5.31 -10.86
CA GLN A 165 -23.82 -6.22 -10.02
C GLN A 165 -24.61 -5.46 -8.95
N ILE A 166 -23.96 -4.49 -8.28
CA ILE A 166 -24.61 -3.65 -7.27
C ILE A 166 -25.77 -2.85 -7.87
N ARG A 167 -25.54 -2.23 -9.02
CA ARG A 167 -26.55 -1.44 -9.74
C ARG A 167 -27.76 -2.28 -10.14
N ASN A 168 -27.51 -3.48 -10.66
CA ASN A 168 -28.58 -4.39 -11.07
C ASN A 168 -29.28 -5.08 -9.88
N ARG A 169 -28.75 -4.91 -8.66
CA ARG A 169 -29.20 -5.63 -7.46
C ARG A 169 -29.09 -7.15 -7.64
N ASP A 170 -27.97 -7.58 -8.19
CA ASP A 170 -27.64 -8.99 -8.36
C ASP A 170 -26.74 -9.49 -7.21
N GLY A 171 -26.73 -10.81 -7.01
CA GLY A 171 -25.84 -11.48 -6.05
C GLY A 171 -25.98 -10.95 -4.62
N ASP A 172 -24.87 -10.47 -4.06
CA ASP A 172 -24.81 -9.95 -2.68
C ASP A 172 -25.61 -8.66 -2.48
N ALA A 173 -25.84 -7.88 -3.55
CA ALA A 173 -26.58 -6.63 -3.50
C ALA A 173 -28.10 -6.81 -3.65
N SER A 174 -28.58 -8.03 -3.89
CA SER A 174 -30.00 -8.33 -4.15
C SER A 174 -30.92 -8.03 -2.98
N GLU A 175 -30.38 -8.02 -1.76
CA GLU A 175 -31.16 -7.79 -0.55
C GLU A 175 -31.21 -6.30 -0.15
N ILE A 176 -30.48 -5.43 -0.86
CA ILE A 176 -30.36 -4.00 -0.53
C ILE A 176 -31.47 -3.20 -1.19
N LYS A 177 -32.00 -2.24 -0.43
CA LYS A 177 -32.97 -1.26 -0.90
C LYS A 177 -32.53 -0.55 -2.18
N SER A 178 -33.46 -0.37 -3.11
CA SER A 178 -33.24 0.43 -4.32
C SER A 178 -33.11 1.92 -4.03
N GLY A 179 -32.31 2.61 -4.82
CA GLY A 179 -32.09 4.05 -4.74
C GLY A 179 -30.61 4.41 -4.63
N PRO A 180 -30.34 5.70 -4.37
CA PRO A 180 -28.98 6.22 -4.39
C PRO A 180 -28.12 5.57 -3.31
N ALA A 181 -26.87 5.27 -3.66
CA ALA A 181 -25.97 4.54 -2.78
C ALA A 181 -24.53 5.04 -2.90
N VAL A 182 -23.81 4.97 -1.78
CA VAL A 182 -22.36 5.10 -1.72
C VAL A 182 -21.75 3.71 -1.68
N VAL A 183 -20.70 3.49 -2.48
CA VAL A 183 -19.98 2.22 -2.57
C VAL A 183 -18.50 2.47 -2.31
N LEU A 184 -17.89 1.67 -1.44
CA LEU A 184 -16.46 1.68 -1.16
C LEU A 184 -15.88 0.32 -1.51
N HIS A 185 -14.89 0.31 -2.41
CA HIS A 185 -14.06 -0.85 -2.70
C HIS A 185 -12.66 -0.61 -2.16
N ILE A 186 -12.10 -1.61 -1.46
CA ILE A 186 -10.70 -1.62 -1.03
C ILE A 186 -10.09 -2.95 -1.48
N ILE A 187 -9.09 -2.87 -2.35
CA ILE A 187 -8.57 -4.01 -3.10
C ILE A 187 -7.05 -4.08 -2.90
N PRO A 188 -6.50 -5.10 -2.23
CA PRO A 188 -5.05 -5.21 -2.10
C PRO A 188 -4.40 -5.47 -3.46
N ASN A 189 -3.20 -4.93 -3.70
CA ASN A 189 -2.47 -5.15 -4.96
C ASN A 189 -2.28 -6.66 -5.26
N GLY A 190 -2.10 -7.46 -4.21
CA GLY A 190 -1.96 -8.91 -4.31
C GLY A 190 -3.24 -9.72 -4.55
N ILE A 191 -4.39 -9.11 -4.90
CA ILE A 191 -5.69 -9.80 -5.05
C ILE A 191 -5.64 -10.96 -6.06
N PHE A 192 -4.92 -10.79 -7.18
CA PHE A 192 -4.78 -11.80 -8.23
C PHE A 192 -3.60 -12.76 -8.00
N SER A 193 -2.87 -12.63 -6.88
CA SER A 193 -1.69 -13.45 -6.65
C SER A 193 -2.06 -14.93 -6.47
N LYS A 194 -1.35 -15.80 -7.19
CA LYS A 194 -1.55 -17.26 -7.13
C LYS A 194 -1.07 -17.87 -5.80
N ARG A 195 -0.29 -17.13 -5.01
CA ARG A 195 -0.01 -17.50 -3.63
C ARG A 195 -1.28 -17.24 -2.84
N LYS A 196 -2.06 -18.31 -2.62
CA LYS A 196 -3.09 -18.31 -1.57
C LYS A 196 -2.43 -17.83 -0.30
N VAL A 197 -2.72 -16.60 0.11
CA VAL A 197 -2.40 -16.14 1.46
C VAL A 197 -3.01 -17.21 2.35
N LYS A 198 -2.17 -17.95 3.08
CA LYS A 198 -2.64 -18.98 4.00
C LYS A 198 -3.36 -18.22 5.11
N SER A 199 -4.63 -17.90 4.88
CA SER A 199 -5.52 -17.37 5.90
C SER A 199 -5.54 -18.41 7.02
N ALA A 200 -4.72 -18.18 8.05
CA ALA A 200 -4.63 -19.05 9.20
C ALA A 200 -5.89 -18.97 10.07
N GLY A 201 -6.89 -18.16 9.69
CA GLY A 201 -8.11 -17.92 10.45
C GLY A 201 -9.36 -17.73 9.58
N LYS A 202 -10.48 -17.50 10.28
CA LYS A 202 -11.78 -17.10 9.71
C LYS A 202 -11.62 -15.76 8.97
N ILE A 203 -12.28 -15.61 7.82
CA ILE A 203 -12.42 -14.33 7.13
C ILE A 203 -12.99 -13.31 8.13
N PRO A 204 -12.39 -12.12 8.26
CA PRO A 204 -12.83 -11.13 9.25
C PRO A 204 -14.26 -10.64 8.95
N ASP A 205 -14.96 -10.25 10.00
CA ASP A 205 -16.29 -9.67 9.85
C ASP A 205 -16.16 -8.28 9.20
N PRO A 206 -16.90 -7.98 8.11
CA PRO A 206 -16.72 -6.74 7.37
C PRO A 206 -17.34 -5.53 8.10
N PRO A 207 -16.66 -4.38 8.14
CA PRO A 207 -17.30 -3.13 8.52
C PRO A 207 -18.33 -2.73 7.47
N ILE A 208 -19.38 -2.03 7.89
CA ILE A 208 -20.45 -1.53 7.03
C ILE A 208 -20.48 -0.01 7.10
N LEU A 209 -20.48 0.66 5.95
CA LEU A 209 -20.62 2.11 5.89
C LEU A 209 -21.96 2.56 6.49
N TYR A 210 -21.91 3.58 7.35
CA TYR A 210 -23.06 4.20 8.02
C TYR A 210 -23.83 3.29 9.01
N GLU A 211 -23.26 2.15 9.43
CA GLU A 211 -23.92 1.25 10.37
C GLU A 211 -23.01 0.82 11.51
N ARG A 212 -23.62 0.64 12.69
CA ARG A 212 -22.89 0.23 13.91
C ARG A 212 -23.20 -1.18 14.36
N HIS A 213 -24.33 -1.73 13.92
CA HIS A 213 -24.79 -3.05 14.32
C HIS A 213 -25.03 -3.88 13.08
N SER A 214 -24.42 -5.05 13.04
CA SER A 214 -24.62 -6.02 11.98
C SER A 214 -24.34 -7.41 12.50
N TYR A 215 -24.92 -8.39 11.81
CA TYR A 215 -24.70 -9.80 12.09
C TYR A 215 -23.99 -10.41 10.87
N PRO A 216 -22.69 -10.71 10.98
CA PRO A 216 -21.92 -11.26 9.89
C PRO A 216 -22.29 -12.73 9.64
N GLU A 217 -22.40 -13.10 8.37
CA GLU A 217 -22.64 -14.44 7.87
C GLU A 217 -21.49 -14.83 6.92
N THR A 218 -20.89 -16.00 7.14
CA THR A 218 -19.87 -16.53 6.22
C THR A 218 -20.53 -17.36 5.11
N ARG A 219 -20.34 -16.96 3.86
CA ARG A 219 -20.87 -17.61 2.65
C ARG A 219 -19.72 -18.11 1.78
N GLY A 220 -19.31 -19.36 1.99
CA GLY A 220 -18.24 -19.99 1.21
C GLY A 220 -16.89 -19.28 1.37
N LYS A 221 -16.51 -18.47 0.37
CA LYS A 221 -15.24 -17.72 0.33
C LYS A 221 -15.37 -16.26 0.75
N SER A 222 -16.53 -15.85 1.24
CA SER A 222 -16.75 -14.49 1.72
C SER A 222 -17.43 -14.46 3.09
N THR A 223 -17.30 -13.34 3.79
CA THR A 223 -18.14 -12.98 4.93
C THR A 223 -18.86 -11.70 4.58
N ILE A 224 -20.18 -11.71 4.72
CA ILE A 224 -21.05 -10.58 4.45
C ILE A 224 -21.78 -10.18 5.73
N ALA A 225 -21.97 -8.90 5.95
CA ALA A 225 -22.79 -8.39 7.04
C ALA A 225 -23.77 -7.37 6.48
N TYR A 226 -25.00 -7.38 6.95
CA TYR A 226 -26.04 -6.43 6.53
C TYR A 226 -26.37 -5.45 7.65
N GLY A 227 -26.64 -4.22 7.23
CA GLY A 227 -27.13 -3.15 8.08
C GLY A 227 -28.61 -2.87 7.84
N ASN A 228 -29.33 -2.71 8.94
CA ASN A 228 -30.75 -2.37 8.94
C ASN A 228 -31.06 -1.33 10.01
N HIS A 229 -32.06 -0.50 9.74
CA HIS A 229 -32.63 0.34 10.79
C HIS A 229 -33.36 -0.54 11.82
N LEU A 230 -33.21 -0.22 13.10
CA LEU A 230 -33.86 -0.91 14.21
C LEU A 230 -35.38 -1.05 13.95
N GLY A 231 -35.85 -2.28 13.79
CA GLY A 231 -37.26 -2.59 13.54
C GLY A 231 -37.69 -2.66 12.07
N SER A 232 -36.75 -2.57 11.12
CA SER A 232 -36.99 -2.79 9.69
C SER A 232 -36.36 -4.10 9.23
N ASP A 233 -37.12 -4.87 8.44
CA ASP A 233 -36.60 -6.03 7.67
C ASP A 233 -35.89 -5.57 6.39
N GLU A 234 -36.02 -4.29 6.00
CA GLU A 234 -35.37 -3.72 4.82
C GLU A 234 -33.89 -3.44 5.12
N LYS A 235 -33.01 -4.01 4.30
CA LYS A 235 -31.56 -3.84 4.42
C LYS A 235 -31.12 -2.65 3.60
N HIS A 236 -30.45 -1.71 4.25
CA HIS A 236 -30.03 -0.45 3.63
C HIS A 236 -28.56 -0.46 3.22
N SER A 237 -27.79 -1.37 3.78
CA SER A 237 -26.34 -1.42 3.59
C SER A 237 -25.79 -2.82 3.81
N TYR A 238 -24.62 -3.08 3.23
CA TYR A 238 -23.83 -4.26 3.55
C TYR A 238 -22.34 -3.96 3.51
N GLY A 239 -21.59 -4.83 4.15
CA GLY A 239 -20.15 -4.97 4.00
C GLY A 239 -19.84 -6.41 3.61
N LEU A 240 -18.85 -6.60 2.75
CA LEU A 240 -18.41 -7.88 2.22
C LEU A 240 -16.89 -7.94 2.31
N PHE A 241 -16.37 -9.04 2.82
CA PHE A 241 -14.95 -9.38 2.78
C PHE A 241 -14.80 -10.72 2.08
N GLN A 242 -13.97 -10.79 1.04
CA GLN A 242 -13.62 -12.03 0.36
C GLN A 242 -12.28 -12.57 0.85
N ASN A 243 -12.05 -13.88 0.63
CA ASN A 243 -10.83 -14.55 1.06
C ASN A 243 -9.57 -14.12 0.29
N ASP A 244 -9.74 -13.51 -0.87
CA ASP A 244 -8.70 -12.89 -1.70
C ASP A 244 -8.40 -11.43 -1.31
N GLY A 245 -9.10 -10.90 -0.30
CA GLY A 245 -8.88 -9.57 0.23
C GLY A 245 -9.76 -8.49 -0.39
N LEU A 246 -10.61 -8.79 -1.39
CA LEU A 246 -11.60 -7.81 -1.84
C LEU A 246 -12.52 -7.42 -0.68
N TYR A 247 -12.50 -6.13 -0.34
CA TYR A 247 -13.50 -5.51 0.52
C TYR A 247 -14.44 -4.64 -0.31
N GLU A 248 -15.73 -4.77 -0.02
CA GLU A 248 -16.80 -3.99 -0.64
C GLU A 248 -17.80 -3.58 0.43
N SER A 249 -18.22 -2.31 0.45
CA SER A 249 -19.38 -1.89 1.23
C SER A 249 -20.28 -0.98 0.43
N VAL A 250 -21.58 -1.22 0.53
CA VAL A 250 -22.63 -0.44 -0.11
C VAL A 250 -23.53 0.12 0.97
N SER A 251 -23.89 1.40 0.87
CA SER A 251 -24.80 2.04 1.82
C SER A 251 -25.74 3.02 1.15
N THR A 252 -27.03 2.70 1.21
CA THR A 252 -28.13 3.66 0.92
C THR A 252 -28.44 4.52 2.14
N SER A 253 -28.11 4.04 3.36
CA SER A 253 -28.23 4.82 4.62
C SER A 253 -27.37 6.09 4.62
N ALA A 254 -26.32 6.12 3.78
CA ALA A 254 -25.50 7.31 3.55
C ALA A 254 -26.32 8.50 3.04
N ILE A 255 -27.41 8.22 2.33
CA ILE A 255 -28.25 9.21 1.67
C ILE A 255 -29.48 9.45 2.53
N ILE A 256 -29.55 10.66 3.08
CA ILE A 256 -30.62 11.08 3.96
C ILE A 256 -31.69 11.77 3.13
N ALA A 257 -32.92 11.28 3.25
CA ALA A 257 -34.08 11.90 2.62
C ALA A 257 -34.56 13.11 3.44
N GLY A 258 -34.73 14.23 2.74
CA GLY A 258 -35.23 15.48 3.24
C GLY A 258 -36.72 15.69 3.09
N ASN A 259 -37.19 16.78 3.71
CA ASN A 259 -38.56 17.24 3.49
C ASN A 259 -38.70 17.73 2.04
N GLY A 260 -39.69 17.21 1.32
CA GLY A 260 -39.96 17.61 -0.08
C GLY A 260 -39.26 16.78 -1.15
N GLY A 261 -38.62 15.66 -0.79
CA GLY A 261 -37.98 14.75 -1.76
C GLY A 261 -36.50 15.05 -2.04
N ASP A 262 -35.95 16.09 -1.42
CA ASP A 262 -34.51 16.37 -1.45
C ASP A 262 -33.71 15.20 -0.85
N GLN A 263 -32.52 14.94 -1.39
CA GLN A 263 -31.60 13.92 -0.88
C GLN A 263 -30.25 14.55 -0.58
N TRP A 264 -29.67 14.20 0.55
CA TRP A 264 -28.37 14.74 0.94
C TRP A 264 -27.47 13.72 1.62
N ILE A 265 -26.17 13.92 1.45
CA ILE A 265 -25.10 13.25 2.19
C ILE A 265 -24.40 14.27 3.07
N ARG A 266 -24.01 13.89 4.29
CA ARG A 266 -23.29 14.80 5.19
C ARG A 266 -21.80 14.77 4.89
N GLY A 267 -21.18 15.93 4.66
CA GLY A 267 -19.74 16.00 4.40
C GLY A 267 -18.88 15.93 5.66
N ALA A 268 -19.29 16.59 6.74
CA ALA A 268 -18.47 16.77 7.94
C ALA A 268 -19.09 16.14 9.20
N ILE A 269 -18.28 16.00 10.25
CA ILE A 269 -18.76 15.61 11.57
C ILE A 269 -19.64 16.74 12.14
N GLN A 270 -20.84 16.38 12.59
CA GLN A 270 -21.78 17.33 13.18
C GLN A 270 -22.32 16.83 14.51
N SER A 271 -22.15 17.65 15.56
CA SER A 271 -22.61 17.33 16.91
C SER A 271 -24.11 17.02 16.93
N GLY A 272 -24.48 15.87 17.53
CA GLY A 272 -25.85 15.38 17.62
C GLY A 272 -26.45 14.78 16.34
N ALA A 273 -25.83 15.00 15.18
CA ALA A 273 -26.26 14.47 13.89
C ALA A 273 -25.48 13.21 13.48
N GLY A 274 -24.19 13.12 13.82
CA GLY A 274 -23.33 11.96 13.54
C GLY A 274 -22.06 12.35 12.78
N ILE A 275 -21.39 11.35 12.21
CA ILE A 275 -20.19 11.56 11.39
C ILE A 275 -20.58 11.69 9.91
N GLY A 276 -19.79 12.47 9.17
CA GLY A 276 -19.95 12.68 7.74
C GLY A 276 -19.26 11.60 6.91
N LEU A 277 -19.36 11.76 5.58
CA LEU A 277 -18.76 10.89 4.57
C LEU A 277 -17.29 10.64 4.85
N ASP A 278 -16.49 11.68 4.93
CA ASP A 278 -15.03 11.55 5.04
C ASP A 278 -14.62 10.73 6.27
N ALA A 279 -15.22 11.03 7.43
CA ALA A 279 -14.96 10.28 8.65
C ALA A 279 -15.40 8.81 8.54
N HIS A 280 -16.52 8.52 7.87
CA HIS A 280 -16.93 7.15 7.59
C HIS A 280 -15.91 6.42 6.71
N ILE A 281 -15.47 7.03 5.60
CA ILE A 281 -14.50 6.42 4.69
C ILE A 281 -13.15 6.19 5.39
N VAL A 282 -12.64 7.17 6.14
CA VAL A 282 -11.38 7.06 6.88
C VAL A 282 -11.44 5.93 7.90
N LEU A 283 -12.46 5.91 8.77
CA LEU A 283 -12.57 4.92 9.83
C LEU A 283 -12.78 3.50 9.28
N THR A 284 -13.61 3.36 8.24
CA THR A 284 -13.81 2.09 7.57
C THR A 284 -12.52 1.62 6.89
N THR A 285 -11.80 2.51 6.21
CA THR A 285 -10.53 2.15 5.56
C THR A 285 -9.48 1.71 6.57
N ARG A 286 -9.31 2.43 7.69
CA ARG A 286 -8.41 2.05 8.80
C ARG A 286 -8.72 0.64 9.32
N ASP A 287 -9.99 0.32 9.54
CA ASP A 287 -10.40 -1.02 10.00
C ASP A 287 -10.12 -2.10 8.94
N VAL A 288 -10.44 -1.82 7.67
CA VAL A 288 -10.22 -2.75 6.55
C VAL A 288 -8.74 -3.04 6.32
N VAL A 289 -7.86 -2.04 6.30
CA VAL A 289 -6.41 -2.27 6.11
C VAL A 289 -5.80 -3.04 7.28
N SER A 290 -6.29 -2.81 8.51
CA SER A 290 -5.92 -3.62 9.68
C SER A 290 -6.35 -5.08 9.53
N LYS A 291 -7.56 -5.32 9.01
CA LYS A 291 -8.09 -6.66 8.71
C LYS A 291 -7.31 -7.35 7.58
N LEU A 292 -6.98 -6.65 6.50
CA LEU A 292 -6.14 -7.14 5.41
C LEU A 292 -4.76 -7.57 5.93
N ALA A 293 -4.14 -6.76 6.78
CA ALA A 293 -2.86 -7.09 7.40
C ALA A 293 -2.91 -8.39 8.23
N LYS A 294 -4.02 -8.61 8.97
CA LYS A 294 -4.27 -9.84 9.76
C LYS A 294 -4.55 -11.05 8.87
N MET A 295 -5.18 -10.84 7.71
CA MET A 295 -5.38 -11.89 6.70
C MET A 295 -4.09 -12.31 6.02
N GLY A 296 -3.04 -11.48 6.12
CA GLY A 296 -1.70 -11.76 5.59
C GLY A 296 -1.34 -10.97 4.32
N PHE A 297 -2.18 -10.00 3.93
CA PHE A 297 -1.84 -9.05 2.87
C PHE A 297 -0.83 -8.02 3.36
N SER A 298 -0.04 -7.49 2.43
CA SER A 298 0.99 -6.48 2.65
C SER A 298 1.12 -5.60 1.40
N GLY A 299 1.89 -4.51 1.49
CA GLY A 299 2.04 -3.55 0.40
C GLY A 299 0.88 -2.57 0.36
N SER A 300 0.42 -2.22 -0.83
CA SER A 300 -0.66 -1.26 -1.05
C SER A 300 -2.03 -1.92 -1.22
N ALA A 301 -3.08 -1.15 -0.93
CA ALA A 301 -4.43 -1.42 -1.40
C ALA A 301 -4.97 -0.20 -2.15
N PHE A 302 -5.72 -0.47 -3.21
CA PHE A 302 -6.43 0.52 -4.01
C PHE A 302 -7.78 0.79 -3.38
N VAL A 303 -8.13 2.06 -3.27
CA VAL A 303 -9.39 2.52 -2.70
C VAL A 303 -10.18 3.23 -3.78
N PHE A 304 -11.41 2.79 -4.01
CA PHE A 304 -12.35 3.41 -4.94
C PHE A 304 -13.60 3.82 -4.20
N LEU A 305 -14.07 5.05 -4.44
CA LEU A 305 -15.32 5.54 -3.91
C LEU A 305 -16.27 5.82 -5.07
N SER A 306 -17.43 5.17 -5.05
CA SER A 306 -18.43 5.29 -6.11
C SER A 306 -19.78 5.73 -5.58
N PHE A 307 -20.51 6.44 -6.43
CA PHE A 307 -21.86 6.96 -6.17
C PHE A 307 -22.78 6.46 -7.26
N LEU A 308 -23.86 5.79 -6.85
CA LEU A 308 -24.88 5.22 -7.72
C LEU A 308 -26.20 5.96 -7.55
N ASP A 309 -26.90 6.20 -8.65
CA ASP A 309 -28.17 6.94 -8.76
C ASP A 309 -28.13 8.29 -8.01
N ALA A 310 -26.97 8.97 -8.02
CA ALA A 310 -26.69 10.08 -7.11
C ALA A 310 -26.85 11.48 -7.73
N SER A 311 -27.40 11.60 -8.94
CA SER A 311 -27.43 12.86 -9.71
C SER A 311 -28.05 14.04 -8.94
N GLU A 312 -29.09 13.77 -8.16
CA GLU A 312 -29.84 14.75 -7.36
C GLU A 312 -29.35 14.86 -5.90
N VAL A 313 -28.38 14.04 -5.50
CA VAL A 313 -27.84 14.07 -4.14
C VAL A 313 -27.04 15.35 -3.92
N LYS A 314 -27.29 16.00 -2.78
CA LYS A 314 -26.63 17.23 -2.34
C LYS A 314 -25.62 16.93 -1.23
N LEU A 315 -24.52 17.69 -1.18
CA LEU A 315 -23.60 17.65 -0.04
C LEU A 315 -24.03 18.67 1.02
N ASP A 316 -24.43 18.18 2.19
CA ASP A 316 -24.72 18.99 3.36
C ASP A 316 -23.43 19.37 4.09
N ARG A 317 -23.29 20.66 4.37
CA ARG A 317 -22.10 21.30 4.94
C ARG A 317 -22.52 22.07 6.19
N PRO A 318 -21.77 22.00 7.30
CA PRO A 318 -22.02 22.88 8.42
C PRO A 318 -21.84 24.34 7.99
N ASN A 319 -22.93 25.11 8.06
CA ASN A 319 -23.01 26.49 7.58
C ASN A 319 -22.08 27.40 8.39
N GLN A 320 -20.89 27.71 7.87
CA GLN A 320 -20.03 28.73 8.48
C GLN A 320 -20.49 30.15 8.07
N GLY A 321 -21.42 30.70 8.84
CA GLY A 321 -21.46 32.15 9.11
C GLY A 321 -21.65 33.13 7.93
N ARG A 322 -22.43 32.82 6.89
CA ARG A 322 -22.89 33.83 5.93
C ARG A 322 -24.41 33.77 5.74
N GLY A 323 -25.05 34.93 5.94
CA GLY A 323 -26.50 35.10 5.87
C GLY A 323 -27.10 34.49 4.60
N ILE A 324 -28.29 33.91 4.78
CA ILE A 324 -29.21 33.32 3.79
C ILE A 324 -28.79 33.64 2.34
N ARG A 325 -27.87 32.84 1.79
CA ARG A 325 -27.78 32.67 0.34
C ARG A 325 -28.64 31.47 0.03
N LEU A 326 -29.69 31.71 -0.75
CA LEU A 326 -30.48 30.70 -1.47
C LEU A 326 -29.62 30.00 -2.56
N SER A 327 -28.37 29.67 -2.26
CA SER A 327 -27.58 28.79 -3.11
C SER A 327 -28.07 27.37 -2.82
N HIS A 328 -28.82 26.81 -3.75
CA HIS A 328 -29.09 25.38 -3.74
C HIS A 328 -27.72 24.69 -3.69
N PRO A 329 -27.48 23.75 -2.75
CA PRO A 329 -26.24 23.00 -2.74
C PRO A 329 -26.07 22.38 -4.12
N SER A 330 -24.85 22.46 -4.66
CA SER A 330 -24.51 21.77 -5.90
C SER A 330 -24.84 20.29 -5.72
N THR A 331 -25.64 19.77 -6.65
CA THR A 331 -25.89 18.34 -6.75
C THR A 331 -24.68 17.66 -7.35
N PHE A 332 -24.58 16.36 -7.17
CA PHE A 332 -23.49 15.56 -7.71
C PHE A 332 -23.45 15.56 -9.25
N GLY A 333 -24.60 15.78 -9.89
CA GLY A 333 -24.72 16.08 -11.32
C GLY A 333 -24.58 14.88 -12.26
N THR A 334 -24.36 13.68 -11.72
CA THR A 334 -24.28 12.41 -12.48
C THR A 334 -24.94 11.27 -11.72
N ASP A 335 -25.62 10.37 -12.43
CA ASP A 335 -26.19 9.15 -11.82
C ASP A 335 -25.11 8.14 -11.44
N PHE A 336 -23.95 8.21 -12.07
CA PHE A 336 -22.86 7.28 -11.82
C PHE A 336 -21.54 8.02 -11.79
N TYR A 337 -20.76 7.76 -10.75
CA TYR A 337 -19.40 8.26 -10.62
C TYR A 337 -18.59 7.28 -9.82
N THR A 338 -17.35 7.11 -10.23
CA THR A 338 -16.30 6.40 -9.50
C THR A 338 -15.10 7.32 -9.51
N THR A 339 -14.47 7.50 -8.36
CA THR A 339 -13.26 8.32 -8.27
C THR A 339 -12.11 7.68 -9.04
N GLU A 340 -11.08 8.49 -9.34
CA GLU A 340 -9.74 7.92 -9.49
C GLU A 340 -9.40 7.13 -8.21
N TYR A 341 -8.61 6.07 -8.36
CA TYR A 341 -8.19 5.32 -7.20
C TYR A 341 -7.20 6.12 -6.36
N GLY A 342 -7.26 5.95 -5.03
CA GLY A 342 -6.12 6.27 -4.19
C GLY A 342 -5.48 5.01 -3.66
N THR A 343 -4.31 5.16 -3.07
CA THR A 343 -3.48 4.04 -2.62
C THR A 343 -3.21 4.19 -1.14
N VAL A 344 -3.62 3.21 -0.35
CA VAL A 344 -3.34 3.14 1.09
C VAL A 344 -2.31 2.06 1.37
N GLN A 345 -1.38 2.33 2.28
CA GLN A 345 -0.39 1.33 2.68
C GLN A 345 -0.94 0.42 3.78
N ILE A 346 -0.96 -0.90 3.52
CA ILE A 346 -1.37 -1.90 4.50
C ILE A 346 -0.35 -1.93 5.64
N ARG A 347 -0.82 -1.76 6.89
CA ARG A 347 -0.02 -1.55 8.13
C ARG A 347 0.56 -0.14 8.32
N SER A 348 0.21 0.82 7.48
CA SER A 348 0.50 2.23 7.76
C SER A 348 -0.58 2.83 8.67
N GLU A 349 -0.17 3.82 9.47
CA GLU A 349 -1.09 4.67 10.20
C GLU A 349 -1.51 5.90 9.38
N GLU A 350 -0.84 6.22 8.26
CA GLU A 350 -1.04 7.43 7.44
C GLU A 350 -2.26 7.38 6.49
N VAL A 351 -3.34 6.73 6.91
CA VAL A 351 -4.53 6.49 6.08
C VAL A 351 -5.25 7.80 5.69
N ILE A 352 -5.19 8.84 6.52
CA ILE A 352 -5.88 10.10 6.23
C ILE A 352 -5.21 10.82 5.07
N GLY A 353 -3.89 10.91 5.09
CA GLY A 353 -3.12 11.50 3.99
C GLY A 353 -3.31 10.77 2.67
N ASP A 354 -3.29 9.43 2.71
CA ASP A 354 -3.50 8.59 1.53
C ASP A 354 -4.91 8.78 0.90
N LEU A 355 -5.93 9.11 1.70
CA LEU A 355 -7.32 9.31 1.25
C LEU A 355 -7.68 10.76 0.88
N GLU A 356 -6.86 11.74 1.27
CA GLU A 356 -7.12 13.17 1.00
C GLU A 356 -7.39 13.46 -0.50
N PRO A 357 -6.66 12.88 -1.47
CA PRO A 357 -6.92 13.14 -2.89
C PRO A 357 -8.30 12.67 -3.34
N ILE A 358 -8.70 11.44 -2.97
CA ILE A 358 -10.00 10.83 -3.32
C ILE A 358 -11.15 11.63 -2.72
N LEU A 359 -11.04 11.95 -1.42
CA LEU A 359 -12.08 12.71 -0.72
C LEU A 359 -12.18 14.11 -1.30
N SER A 360 -11.06 14.77 -1.59
CA SER A 360 -11.06 16.06 -2.26
C SER A 360 -11.69 16.02 -3.64
N GLU A 361 -11.50 14.94 -4.39
CA GLU A 361 -12.14 14.75 -5.69
C GLU A 361 -13.66 14.69 -5.57
N ILE A 362 -14.19 13.94 -4.61
CA ILE A 362 -15.63 13.89 -4.35
C ILE A 362 -16.19 15.26 -3.98
N TRP A 363 -15.50 16.00 -3.11
CA TRP A 363 -15.92 17.35 -2.75
C TRP A 363 -15.91 18.29 -3.96
N ARG A 364 -14.90 18.19 -4.83
CA ARG A 364 -14.88 18.91 -6.12
C ARG A 364 -16.04 18.52 -7.02
N GLN A 365 -16.42 17.24 -7.07
CA GLN A 365 -17.57 16.78 -7.82
C GLN A 365 -18.89 17.36 -7.28
N PHE A 366 -18.98 17.60 -5.96
CA PHE A 366 -20.05 18.39 -5.34
C PHE A 366 -19.86 19.92 -5.46
N GLY A 367 -18.99 20.40 -6.35
CA GLY A 367 -18.79 21.82 -6.63
C GLY A 367 -17.92 22.58 -5.62
N HIS A 368 -17.10 21.88 -4.82
CA HIS A 368 -16.11 22.51 -3.96
C HIS A 368 -14.70 22.43 -4.54
N GLU A 369 -14.30 23.48 -5.26
CA GLU A 369 -13.00 23.51 -5.95
C GLU A 369 -11.78 23.26 -5.04
N ALA A 370 -11.88 23.64 -3.76
CA ALA A 370 -10.79 23.48 -2.79
C ALA A 370 -10.58 22.02 -2.31
N GLY A 371 -11.51 21.10 -2.57
CA GLY A 371 -11.46 19.73 -2.04
C GLY A 371 -12.16 19.59 -0.69
N THR A 372 -11.80 18.55 0.06
CA THR A 372 -12.39 18.31 1.38
C THR A 372 -11.94 19.38 2.37
N GLU A 373 -12.86 19.82 3.21
CA GLU A 373 -12.56 20.75 4.31
C GLU A 373 -12.20 20.01 5.61
N ASN A 374 -12.23 18.68 5.62
CA ASN A 374 -12.00 17.89 6.84
C ASN A 374 -10.56 17.43 7.01
N ILE A 375 -9.75 17.52 5.95
CA ILE A 375 -8.35 17.08 5.94
C ILE A 375 -7.50 18.24 5.41
N GLU A 376 -6.41 18.53 6.10
CA GLU A 376 -5.43 19.53 5.68
C GLU A 376 -4.02 18.95 5.83
N ASN A 377 -3.26 18.92 4.73
CA ASN A 377 -1.87 18.43 4.70
C ASN A 377 -1.73 17.01 5.28
N GLY A 378 -2.63 16.12 4.88
CA GLY A 378 -2.70 14.73 5.31
C GLY A 378 -3.05 14.51 6.76
N LYS A 379 -3.66 15.51 7.42
CA LYS A 379 -4.12 15.42 8.81
C LYS A 379 -5.58 15.75 8.92
N TRP A 380 -6.27 15.08 9.85
CA TRP A 380 -7.64 15.45 10.18
C TRP A 380 -7.68 16.85 10.78
N ASP A 381 -8.50 17.73 10.22
CA ASP A 381 -8.60 19.14 10.63
C ASP A 381 -9.91 19.46 11.36
N ARG A 382 -11.01 18.72 11.10
CA ARG A 382 -12.34 19.14 11.56
C ARG A 382 -13.11 18.17 12.42
N GLY A 383 -13.24 18.55 13.69
CA GLY A 383 -14.10 17.89 14.67
C GLY A 383 -13.48 16.61 15.21
N SER A 384 -14.11 16.06 16.25
CA SER A 384 -13.70 14.78 16.82
C SER A 384 -14.87 13.81 16.87
N TYR A 385 -14.56 12.54 16.80
CA TYR A 385 -15.51 11.46 16.91
C TYR A 385 -15.12 10.51 18.03
N THR A 386 -15.97 10.48 19.06
CA THR A 386 -15.81 9.60 20.22
C THR A 386 -16.98 8.63 20.28
N VAL A 387 -16.67 7.35 20.50
CA VAL A 387 -17.67 6.29 20.69
C VAL A 387 -17.36 5.59 22.01
N ASN A 388 -18.35 5.51 22.90
CA ASN A 388 -18.22 4.84 24.20
C ASN A 388 -17.04 5.32 25.08
N GLY A 389 -16.58 6.56 24.88
CA GLY A 389 -15.44 7.12 25.60
C GLY A 389 -14.09 7.01 24.87
N ASP A 390 -14.02 6.24 23.79
CA ASP A 390 -12.83 6.10 22.96
C ASP A 390 -12.90 7.09 21.78
N THR A 391 -11.92 7.97 21.68
CA THR A 391 -11.77 8.87 20.53
C THR A 391 -11.19 8.09 19.36
N LEU A 392 -11.93 8.02 18.26
CA LEU A 392 -11.58 7.26 17.06
C LEU A 392 -11.02 8.16 15.95
N LEU A 393 -11.32 9.46 16.01
CA LEU A 393 -10.83 10.47 15.08
C LEU A 393 -10.78 11.82 15.80
N GLU A 394 -9.64 12.49 15.79
CA GLU A 394 -9.48 13.84 16.33
C GLU A 394 -8.52 14.70 15.50
N GLU A 395 -8.53 16.00 15.78
CA GLU A 395 -7.69 16.97 15.08
C GLU A 395 -6.20 16.61 15.21
N GLY A 396 -5.50 16.55 14.08
CA GLY A 396 -4.10 16.18 13.99
C GLY A 396 -3.82 14.70 13.70
N ASP A 397 -4.84 13.83 13.72
CA ASP A 397 -4.73 12.43 13.32
C ASP A 397 -4.21 12.29 11.88
N ARG A 398 -3.43 11.23 11.62
CA ARG A 398 -2.85 10.90 10.31
C ARG A 398 -3.40 9.63 9.70
#